data_AF-L1IDR7-F1
#
_entry.id   AF-L1IDR7-F1
#
_cell.length_a   1.000
_cell.length_b   1.000
_cell.length_c   1.000
_cell.angle_alpha   90.00
_cell.angle_beta   90.00
_cell.angle_gamma   90.00
#
_symmetry.space_group_name_H-M   'P 1'
#
loop_
_entity.id
_entity.type
_entity.pdbx_description
1 polymer ?
#
loop_
_entity_poly.entity_id
_entity_poly.type
_entity_poly.pdbx_seq_one_letter_code
_entity_poly.pdbx_strand_id
1 'polypeptide(L)' 'TSQSRYWSEAEHKKFLEAVRCFGAHNHKAIAAYVVTRNSAQVRSHSQKFFKKLETFQGKGLPSMARKRK' A
#
# COMPACT_ATOMS: atom_id res chain seq x y z
N THR A 1 -1.54 -6.06 -20.70
CA THR A 1 -2.42 -6.43 -19.57
C THR A 1 -2.62 -5.21 -18.70
N SER A 2 -3.80 -4.58 -18.73
CA SER A 2 -4.05 -3.32 -18.03
C SER A 2 -4.17 -3.57 -16.52
N GLN A 3 -3.10 -3.32 -15.77
CA GLN A 3 -3.16 -3.40 -14.31
C GLN A 3 -4.04 -2.25 -13.80
N SER A 4 -5.15 -2.60 -13.13
CA SER A 4 -6.13 -1.61 -12.64
C SER A 4 -5.45 -0.52 -11.81
N ARG A 5 -5.80 0.75 -12.06
CA ARG A 5 -5.22 1.92 -11.37
C ARG A 5 -5.39 1.90 -9.85
N TYR A 6 -6.37 1.15 -9.33
CA TYR A 6 -6.78 1.19 -7.93
C TYR A 6 -6.43 -0.09 -7.21
N TRP A 7 -6.07 0.01 -5.92
CA TRP A 7 -5.88 -1.13 -5.03
C TRP A 7 -7.25 -1.64 -4.55
N SER A 8 -7.57 -2.89 -4.86
CA SER A 8 -8.78 -3.53 -4.33
C SER A 8 -8.58 -3.96 -2.87
N GLU A 9 -9.67 -4.09 -2.11
CA GLU A 9 -9.63 -4.52 -0.71
C GLU A 9 -8.96 -5.89 -0.54
N ALA A 10 -9.21 -6.82 -1.46
CA ALA A 10 -8.56 -8.14 -1.46
C ALA A 10 -7.03 -8.04 -1.66
N GLU A 11 -6.57 -7.16 -2.56
CA GLU A 11 -5.13 -6.93 -2.78
C GLU A 11 -4.49 -6.24 -1.56
N HIS A 12 -5.22 -5.30 -0.97
CA HIS A 12 -4.78 -4.60 0.23
C HIS A 12 -4.67 -5.55 1.43
N LYS A 13 -5.60 -6.48 1.59
CA LYS A 13 -5.55 -7.51 2.64
C LYS A 13 -4.30 -8.37 2.49
N LYS A 14 -4.01 -8.87 1.28
CA LYS A 14 -2.78 -9.61 0.98
C LYS A 14 -1.52 -8.78 1.26
N PHE A 15 -1.54 -7.49 0.92
CA PHE A 15 -0.45 -6.58 1.23
C PHE A 15 -0.19 -6.49 2.75
N LEU A 16 -1.24 -6.33 3.56
CA LEU A 16 -1.11 -6.28 5.01
C LEU A 16 -0.59 -7.59 5.60
N GLU A 17 -1.08 -8.73 5.11
CA GLU A 17 -0.59 -10.06 5.51
C GLU A 17 0.90 -10.23 5.17
N ALA A 18 1.30 -9.85 3.96
CA ALA A 18 2.69 -9.91 3.53
C ALA A 18 3.58 -8.94 4.33
N VAL A 19 3.12 -7.74 4.64
CA VAL A 19 3.83 -6.78 5.50
C VAL A 19 4.04 -7.36 6.90
N ARG A 20 3.06 -8.08 7.44
CA ARG A 20 3.19 -8.76 8.75
C ARG A 20 4.13 -9.96 8.71
N CYS A 21 4.18 -10.69 7.59
CA CYS A 21 5.00 -11.88 7.43
C CYS A 21 6.48 -11.56 7.12
N PHE A 22 6.73 -10.66 6.17
CA PHE A 22 8.08 -10.34 5.68
C PHE A 22 8.64 -9.02 6.21
N GLY A 23 7.80 -8.17 6.81
CA GLY A 23 8.17 -6.82 7.24
C GLY A 23 7.97 -5.76 6.16
N ALA A 24 7.71 -4.53 6.60
CA ALA A 24 7.37 -3.38 5.75
C ALA A 24 8.45 -3.00 4.72
N HIS A 25 9.72 -3.31 4.99
CA HIS A 25 10.85 -2.94 4.13
C HIS A 25 11.05 -3.90 2.95
N ASN A 26 10.51 -5.12 3.04
CA ASN A 26 10.71 -6.19 2.05
C ASN A 26 9.70 -6.15 0.91
N HIS A 27 9.69 -5.05 0.16
CA HIS A 27 8.74 -4.84 -0.94
C HIS A 27 8.77 -5.91 -2.04
N LYS A 28 9.93 -6.54 -2.28
CA LYS A 28 10.06 -7.64 -3.26
C LYS A 28 9.29 -8.88 -2.83
N ALA A 29 9.41 -9.28 -1.56
CA ALA A 29 8.67 -10.41 -1.00
C ALA A 29 7.16 -10.11 -0.94
N ILE A 30 6.80 -8.87 -0.59
CA ILE A 30 5.39 -8.43 -0.58
C ILE A 30 4.78 -8.48 -1.98
N ALA A 31 5.49 -8.00 -3.00
CA ALA A 31 5.04 -8.08 -4.39
C ALA A 31 4.86 -9.53 -4.86
N ALA A 32 5.80 -10.41 -4.49
CA ALA A 32 5.69 -11.84 -4.78
C ALA A 32 4.49 -12.50 -4.09
N TYR A 33 4.10 -12.05 -2.90
CA TYR A 33 2.91 -12.56 -2.18
C TYR A 33 1.60 -12.04 -2.76
N VAL A 34 1.55 -10.75 -3.13
CA VAL A 34 0.36 -10.15 -3.73
C VAL A 34 0.15 -10.66 -5.16
N VAL A 35 1.23 -10.93 -5.90
CA VAL A 35 1.32 -11.42 -7.29
C VAL A 35 0.74 -10.44 -8.32
N THR A 36 -0.34 -9.74 -7.99
CA THR A 36 -1.05 -8.80 -8.87
C THR A 36 -0.36 -7.44 -9.00
N ARG A 37 0.59 -7.12 -8.11
CA ARG A 37 1.26 -5.81 -8.06
C ARG A 37 2.77 -5.95 -8.10
N ASN A 38 3.40 -5.09 -8.90
CA ASN A 38 4.85 -5.03 -9.01
C ASN A 38 5.48 -4.42 -7.75
N SER A 39 6.73 -4.79 -7.46
CA SER A 39 7.56 -4.28 -6.36
C SER A 39 7.60 -2.76 -6.29
N ALA A 40 7.67 -2.07 -7.45
CA ALA A 40 7.64 -0.61 -7.51
C ALA A 40 6.28 -0.02 -7.07
N GLN A 41 5.17 -0.65 -7.47
CA GLN A 41 3.81 -0.24 -7.09
C GLN A 41 3.57 -0.46 -5.60
N VAL A 42 4.02 -1.60 -5.08
CA VAL A 42 4.00 -1.93 -3.64
C VAL A 42 4.77 -0.86 -2.86
N ARG A 43 6.00 -0.51 -3.26
CA ARG A 43 6.78 0.53 -2.59
C ARG A 43 6.05 1.88 -2.54
N SER A 44 5.50 2.35 -3.67
CA SER A 44 4.76 3.61 -3.70
C SER A 44 3.49 3.58 -2.84
N HIS A 45 2.83 2.43 -2.75
CA HIS A 45 1.66 2.22 -1.90
C HIS A 45 2.04 2.20 -0.42
N SER A 46 3.04 1.40 -0.05
CA SER A 46 3.64 1.34 1.29
C SER A 46 3.99 2.73 1.80
N GLN A 47 4.75 3.51 1.03
CA GLN A 47 5.18 4.84 1.45
C GLN A 47 4.00 5.76 1.78
N LYS A 48 2.95 5.76 0.95
CA LYS A 48 1.74 6.55 1.20
C LYS A 48 0.95 6.03 2.39
N PHE A 49 0.87 4.71 2.53
CA PHE A 49 0.15 4.03 3.59
C PHE A 49 0.78 4.35 4.96
N PHE A 50 2.09 4.15 5.11
CA PHE A 50 2.80 4.42 6.35
C PHE A 50 2.79 5.91 6.72
N LYS A 51 3.02 6.81 5.76
CA LYS A 51 2.90 8.26 6.00
C LYS A 51 1.51 8.65 6.51
N LYS A 52 0.46 8.00 5.99
CA LYS A 52 -0.92 8.20 6.48
C LYS A 52 -1.14 7.57 7.86
N LEU A 53 -0.53 6.42 8.13
CA LEU A 53 -0.61 5.72 9.42
C LEU A 53 0.01 6.56 10.54
N GLU A 54 1.16 7.21 10.29
CA GLU A 54 1.80 8.15 11.20
C GLU A 54 0.92 9.37 11.50
N THR A 55 0.20 9.87 10.48
CA THR A 55 -0.76 10.97 10.67
C THR A 55 -2.02 10.51 11.43
N PHE A 56 -2.48 9.28 11.17
CA PHE A 56 -3.69 8.72 11.78
C PHE A 56 -3.54 8.45 13.29
N GLN A 57 -2.35 8.01 13.73
CA GLN A 57 -2.04 7.83 15.16
C GLN A 57 -1.98 9.17 15.93
N GLY A 58 -1.84 10.30 15.23
CA GLY A 58 -1.52 11.61 15.83
C GLY A 58 -2.66 12.65 15.92
N LYS A 59 -3.90 12.32 15.54
CA LYS A 59 -5.12 13.19 15.44
C LYS A 59 -5.56 13.45 13.99
N GLY A 60 -6.81 13.11 13.69
CA GLY A 60 -7.59 13.68 12.57
C GLY A 60 -7.37 13.01 11.21
N LEU A 61 -8.46 12.51 10.62
CA LEU A 61 -8.50 11.79 9.35
C LEU A 61 -8.08 12.69 8.17
N PRO A 62 -6.96 12.44 7.45
CA PRO A 62 -6.73 13.12 6.18
C PRO A 62 -7.64 12.48 5.11
N SER A 63 -8.61 13.28 4.66
CA SER A 63 -9.52 12.96 3.57
C SER A 63 -8.73 12.48 2.35
N MET A 64 -9.19 11.40 1.73
CA MET A 64 -8.59 10.85 0.53
C MET A 64 -8.97 11.69 -0.71
N ALA A 65 -8.93 13.03 -0.61
CA ALA A 65 -9.19 13.96 -1.70
C ALA A 65 -7.86 14.55 -2.17
N ARG A 66 -7.24 13.94 -3.18
CA ARG A 66 -6.16 14.60 -3.91
C ARG A 66 -6.74 15.77 -4.69
N LYS A 67 -6.60 16.99 -4.15
CA LYS A 67 -6.60 18.23 -4.92
C LYS A 67 -5.44 18.13 -5.92
N ARG A 68 -5.75 18.13 -7.21
CA ARG A 68 -4.77 18.38 -8.28
C ARG A 68 -5.17 19.72 -8.92
N LYS A 69 -4.20 20.62 -9.01
CA LYS A 69 -4.26 21.82 -9.85
C LYS A 69 -4.19 21.40 -11.31
#